data_AF-A0A2D5TH33-F1
#
_entry.id   AF-A0A2D5TH33-F1
#
_cell.length_a   1.000
_cell.length_b   1.000
_cell.length_c   1.000
_cell.angle_alpha   90.00
_cell.angle_beta   90.00
_cell.angle_gamma   90.00
#
_symmetry.space_group_name_H-M   'P 1'
#
loop_
_entity.id
_entity.type
_entity.pdbx_description
1 polymer ?
#
loop_
_entity_poly.entity_id
_entity_poly.type
_entity_poly.pdbx_seq_one_letter_code
_entity_poly.pdbx_strand_id
1 'polypeptide(L)' 'MTELEADVVALMDHLGLKNTAFGGLSFGGLIAQGIAEKWPNLVRLMVLSDAAARIGYDDL' A
#
# COMPACT_ATOMS: atom_id res chain seq x y z
N MET A 1 11.43 0.72 -2.86
CA MET A 1 9.99 1.00 -2.62
C MET A 1 9.58 0.85 -1.16
N THR A 2 10.51 0.78 -0.20
CA THR A 2 10.23 0.51 1.22
C THR A 2 9.99 1.75 2.07
N GLU A 3 10.61 2.89 1.71
CA GLU A 3 10.53 4.13 2.51
C GLU A 3 9.09 4.67 2.59
N LEU A 4 8.40 4.79 1.46
CA LEU A 4 7.03 5.33 1.44
C LEU A 4 6.01 4.44 2.18
N GLU A 5 6.22 3.12 2.15
CA GLU A 5 5.37 2.18 2.91
C GLU A 5 5.59 2.38 4.41
N ALA A 6 6.85 2.50 4.84
CA ALA A 6 7.21 2.73 6.23
C ALA A 6 6.68 4.07 6.75
N ASP A 7 6.77 5.14 5.96
CA ASP A 7 6.22 6.46 6.31
C ASP A 7 4.70 6.39 6.54
N VAL A 8 3.98 5.71 5.66
CA VAL A 8 2.52 5.51 5.81
C VAL A 8 2.21 4.68 7.05
N VAL A 9 2.95 3.60 7.31
CA VAL A 9 2.74 2.76 8.50
C VAL A 9 3.00 3.57 9.78
N ALA A 10 4.06 4.38 9.81
CA ALA A 10 4.35 5.25 10.94
C ALA A 10 3.22 6.29 11.16
N LEU A 11 2.68 6.85 10.08
CA LEU A 11 1.52 7.74 10.15
C LEU A 11 0.27 7.02 10.67
N MET A 12 0.01 5.79 10.20
CA MET A 12 -1.11 4.98 10.66
C MET A 12 -0.98 4.66 12.15
N ASP A 13 0.22 4.32 12.63
CA ASP A 13 0.49 4.07 14.05
C ASP A 13 0.27 5.33 14.89
N HIS A 14 0.80 6.48 14.44
CA HIS A 14 0.59 7.77 15.10
C HIS A 14 -0.90 8.12 15.23
N LEU A 15 -1.71 7.76 14.23
CA LEU A 15 -3.16 7.98 14.23
C LEU A 15 -3.96 6.83 14.91
N GLY A 16 -3.29 5.78 15.38
CA GLY A 16 -3.92 4.61 16.00
C GLY A 16 -4.77 3.77 15.04
N LEU A 17 -4.51 3.85 13.73
CA LEU A 17 -5.29 3.18 12.69
C LEU A 17 -4.91 1.70 12.55
N LYS A 18 -5.91 0.83 12.56
CA LYS A 18 -5.79 -0.62 12.30
C LYS A 18 -7.01 -1.10 11.52
N ASN A 19 -6.88 -2.23 10.81
CA ASN A 19 -8.00 -2.89 10.13
C ASN A 19 -8.79 -1.95 9.18
N THR A 20 -8.09 -1.09 8.45
CA THR A 20 -8.68 -0.01 7.65
C THR A 20 -9.10 -0.47 6.26
N ALA A 21 -10.03 0.25 5.64
CA ALA A 21 -10.17 0.22 4.19
C ALA A 21 -9.12 1.16 3.60
N PHE A 22 -8.22 0.64 2.78
CA PHE A 22 -7.04 1.35 2.30
C PHE A 22 -7.09 1.53 0.78
N GLY A 23 -6.96 2.77 0.31
CA GLY A 23 -7.05 3.12 -1.11
C GLY A 23 -5.68 3.43 -1.71
N GLY A 24 -5.40 2.89 -2.90
CA GLY A 24 -4.21 3.20 -3.69
C GLY A 24 -4.58 3.65 -5.10
N LEU A 25 -4.11 4.85 -5.49
CA LEU A 25 -4.28 5.41 -6.83
C LEU A 25 -2.94 5.44 -7.56
N SER A 26 -2.89 4.97 -8.80
CA SER A 26 -1.68 5.00 -9.62
C SER A 26 -0.50 4.31 -8.91
N PHE A 27 0.64 4.99 -8.77
CA PHE A 27 1.79 4.51 -8.01
C PHE A 27 1.46 4.19 -6.55
N GLY A 28 0.48 4.90 -5.96
CA GLY A 28 -0.05 4.61 -4.63
C GLY A 28 -0.66 3.22 -4.52
N GLY A 29 -1.05 2.59 -5.62
CA GLY A 29 -1.48 1.20 -5.62
C GLY A 29 -0.36 0.21 -5.31
N LEU A 30 0.89 0.48 -5.73
CA LEU A 30 2.03 -0.38 -5.34
C LEU A 30 2.36 -0.23 -3.85
N ILE A 31 2.25 0.99 -3.32
CA ILE A 31 2.42 1.25 -1.88
C ILE A 31 1.33 0.52 -1.09
N ALA A 32 0.06 0.64 -1.51
CA ALA A 32 -1.06 -0.05 -0.87
C ALA A 32 -0.87 -1.58 -0.87
N GLN A 33 -0.42 -2.15 -1.99
CA GLN A 33 -0.11 -3.58 -2.10
C GLN A 33 1.04 -3.99 -1.17
N GLY A 34 2.15 -3.25 -1.16
CA GLY A 34 3.28 -3.53 -0.27
C GLY A 34 2.93 -3.43 1.21
N ILE A 35 2.06 -2.48 1.58
CA ILE A 35 1.56 -2.37 2.96
C ILE A 35 0.68 -3.56 3.31
N ALA A 36 -0.26 -3.94 2.43
CA ALA A 36 -1.14 -5.08 2.64
C ALA A 36 -0.37 -6.41 2.76
N GLU A 37 0.72 -6.57 2.01
CA GLU A 37 1.60 -7.74 2.08
C GLU A 37 2.38 -7.80 3.40
N LYS A 38 3.02 -6.70 3.81
CA LYS A 38 3.97 -6.69 4.94
C LYS A 38 3.29 -6.46 6.28
N TRP A 39 2.18 -5.72 6.31
CA TRP A 39 1.43 -5.39 7.52
C TRP A 39 -0.08 -5.66 7.34
N PRO A 40 -0.50 -6.92 7.13
CA PRO A 40 -1.88 -7.28 6.79
C PRO A 40 -2.90 -6.86 7.87
N ASN A 41 -2.49 -6.71 9.12
CA ASN A 41 -3.36 -6.22 10.20
C ASN A 41 -3.80 -4.75 10.02
N LEU A 42 -3.11 -3.98 9.18
CA LEU A 42 -3.43 -2.59 8.90
C LEU A 42 -4.47 -2.45 7.79
N VAL A 43 -4.55 -3.39 6.85
CA VAL A 43 -5.40 -3.32 5.66
C VAL A 43 -6.43 -4.45 5.65
N ARG A 44 -7.69 -4.11 5.93
CA ARG A 44 -8.84 -5.03 5.87
C ARG A 44 -9.38 -5.20 4.45
N LEU A 45 -9.37 -4.11 3.70
CA LEU A 45 -9.90 -4.00 2.35
C LEU A 45 -8.97 -3.08 1.57
N MET A 46 -8.59 -3.47 0.36
CA MET A 46 -7.78 -2.64 -0.53
C MET A 46 -8.61 -2.22 -1.76
N VAL A 47 -8.64 -0.92 -2.05
CA VAL A 47 -9.24 -0.38 -3.28
C VAL A 47 -8.13 0.15 -4.16
N LEU A 48 -7.99 -0.43 -5.35
CA LEU A 48 -7.00 -0.01 -6.34
C LEU A 48 -7.71 0.72 -7.48
N SER A 49 -7.24 1.91 -7.81
CA SER A 49 -7.74 2.70 -8.93
C SER A 49 -6.58 3.10 -9.83
N ASP A 50 -6.71 2.85 -11.13
CA ASP A 50 -5.69 3.21 -12.13
C ASP A 50 -4.27 2.75 -11.74
N ALA A 51 -4.16 1.59 -11.08
CA ALA A 51 -2.91 1.07 -10.52
C ALA A 51 -2.53 -0.26 -11.16
N ALA A 52 -1.23 -0.57 -11.14
CA ALA A 52 -0.68 -1.84 -11.61
C ALA A 52 -0.16 -2.70 -10.45
N ALA A 53 -0.15 -4.01 -10.64
CA ALA A 53 0.48 -4.95 -9.69
C ALA A 53 2.02 -4.93 -9.76
N ARG A 54 2.58 -4.44 -10.88
CA ARG A 54 4.02 -4.30 -11.12
C ARG A 54 4.25 -3.18 -12.12
N ILE A 55 5.39 -2.47 -12.00
CA ILE A 55 5.88 -1.55 -13.03
C ILE A 55 7.00 -2.25 -13.81
N GLY A 56 6.91 -2.22 -15.14
CA GLY A 56 7.87 -2.86 -16.03
C GLY A 56 7.53 -4.33 -16.37
N TYR A 57 8.16 -4.81 -17.43
CA TYR A 57 8.14 -6.20 -17.87
C TYR A 57 9.58 -6.69 -17.97
N ASP A 58 9.81 -7.98 -17.74
CA ASP A 58 11.16 -8.57 -17.67
C ASP A 58 11.88 -8.58 -19.05
N ASP A 59 11.18 -8.21 -20.13
CA ASP A 59 11.61 -8.38 -21.52
C ASP A 59 11.68 -7.07 -22.35
N LEU A 60 11.77 -5.90 -21.70
CA LEU A 60 12.04 -4.60 -22.36
C LEU A 60 13.30 -3.92 -21.84
#